data_AF-A0A9D1Y5H3-F1
#
_entry.id   AF-A0A9D1Y5H3-F1
#
_cell.length_a   1.000
_cell.length_b   1.000
_cell.length_c   1.000
_cell.angle_alpha   90.00
_cell.angle_beta   90.00
_cell.angle_gamma   90.00
#
_symmetry.space_group_name_H-M   'P 1'
#
loop_
_entity.id
_entity.type
_entity.pdbx_description
1 polymer ?
#
loop_
_entity_poly.entity_id
_entity_poly.type
_entity_poly.pdbx_seq_one_letter_code
_entity_poly.pdbx_strand_id
1 'polypeptide(L)'
;MEEFFQALKEFAREEAAVEGILLVGSYARGTNRETSDLDLCILTTRKEEMVRHPAFVGRFGEYRELRREEYGACTSIRVFYKDGREVEFGMVDPSWIRRPLDEGTKQVLRGGYRVLADKKNYFAEESLSRELEELAAGTESGTAQ
;
A
#
# COMPACT_ATOMS: atom_id res chain seq x y z
N MET A 1 18.10 -3.22 -0.69
CA MET A 1 16.79 -2.63 -0.31
C MET A 1 16.58 -1.26 -0.92
N GLU A 2 17.57 -0.35 -0.84
CA GLU A 2 17.48 0.98 -1.48
C GLU A 2 17.22 0.90 -3.00
N GLU A 3 17.95 0.06 -3.73
CA GLU A 3 17.73 -0.19 -5.17
C GLU A 3 16.30 -0.65 -5.47
N PHE A 4 15.70 -1.47 -4.60
CA PHE A 4 14.33 -1.93 -4.77
C PHE A 4 13.32 -0.80 -4.57
N PHE A 5 13.51 0.07 -3.57
CA PHE A 5 12.67 1.27 -3.43
C PHE A 5 12.84 2.25 -4.58
N GLN A 6 14.05 2.35 -5.15
CA GLN A 6 14.29 3.16 -6.34
C GLN A 6 13.55 2.58 -7.56
N ALA A 7 13.63 1.26 -7.77
CA ALA A 7 12.89 0.58 -8.83
C ALA A 7 11.36 0.75 -8.68
N LEU A 8 10.82 0.76 -7.45
CA LEU A 8 9.40 1.04 -7.20
C LEU A 8 9.00 2.46 -7.60
N LYS A 9 9.84 3.45 -7.30
CA LYS A 9 9.61 4.85 -7.70
C LYS A 9 9.67 5.02 -9.21
N GLU A 10 10.61 4.35 -9.87
CA GLU A 10 10.74 4.33 -11.32
C GLU A 10 9.53 3.64 -11.98
N PHE A 11 9.13 2.48 -11.46
CA PHE A 11 7.91 1.80 -11.89
C PHE A 11 6.68 2.71 -11.75
N ALA A 12 6.52 3.38 -10.60
CA ALA A 12 5.44 4.33 -10.43
C ALA A 12 5.50 5.42 -11.49
N ARG A 13 6.67 6.01 -11.77
CA ARG A 13 6.83 7.06 -12.79
C ARG A 13 6.45 6.59 -14.21
N GLU A 14 6.84 5.38 -14.59
CA GLU A 14 6.66 4.82 -15.93
C GLU A 14 5.26 4.28 -16.18
N GLU A 15 4.64 3.66 -15.18
CA GLU A 15 3.30 3.10 -15.30
C GLU A 15 2.25 4.20 -15.09
N ALA A 16 1.67 4.68 -16.19
CA ALA A 16 0.68 5.75 -16.18
C ALA A 16 -0.55 5.42 -15.33
N ALA A 17 -0.93 4.14 -15.26
CA ALA A 17 -2.08 3.70 -14.47
C ALA A 17 -1.82 3.68 -12.96
N VAL A 18 -0.57 3.72 -12.51
CA VAL A 18 -0.21 3.80 -11.08
C VAL A 18 -0.25 5.26 -10.64
N GLU A 19 -1.07 5.58 -9.67
CA GLU A 19 -1.25 6.94 -9.15
C GLU A 19 -0.52 7.17 -7.83
N GLY A 20 -0.30 6.12 -7.04
CA GLY A 20 0.47 6.19 -5.81
C GLY A 20 1.00 4.83 -5.38
N ILE A 21 2.11 4.87 -4.62
CA ILE A 21 2.67 3.70 -3.94
C ILE A 21 2.99 4.08 -2.50
N LEU A 22 2.46 3.31 -1.56
CA LEU A 22 2.79 3.38 -0.15
C LEU A 22 3.61 2.15 0.24
N LEU A 23 4.63 2.38 1.06
CA LEU A 23 5.16 1.36 1.96
C LEU A 23 4.29 1.38 3.22
N VAL A 24 3.83 0.23 3.70
CA VAL A 24 3.01 0.14 4.90
C VAL A 24 3.62 -0.84 5.91
N GLY A 25 3.03 -0.92 7.10
CA GLY A 25 3.37 -1.94 8.06
C GLY A 25 4.77 -1.76 8.69
N SER A 26 5.44 -2.88 8.97
CA SER A 26 6.63 -2.89 9.82
C SER A 26 7.80 -2.10 9.22
N TYR A 27 7.98 -2.16 7.90
CA TYR A 27 9.01 -1.39 7.19
C TYR A 27 8.73 0.10 7.16
N ALA A 28 7.46 0.51 7.08
CA ALA A 28 7.09 1.92 7.18
C ALA A 28 7.39 2.49 8.58
N ARG A 29 7.18 1.68 9.63
CA ARG A 29 7.45 2.07 11.03
C ARG A 29 8.91 1.92 11.45
N GLY A 30 9.77 1.29 10.64
CA GLY A 30 11.14 0.95 11.03
C GLY A 30 11.22 -0.13 12.14
N THR A 31 10.16 -0.92 12.32
CA THR A 31 10.10 -2.02 13.29
C THR A 31 10.20 -3.39 12.61
N ASN A 32 10.63 -3.43 11.34
CA ASN A 32 10.80 -4.66 10.58
C ASN A 32 11.96 -5.50 11.13
N ARG A 33 11.87 -6.81 10.92
CA ARG A 33 12.92 -7.79 11.23
C ARG A 33 13.48 -8.34 9.91
N GLU A 34 14.58 -9.08 9.98
CA GLU A 34 15.15 -9.75 8.80
C GLU A 34 14.16 -10.72 8.14
N THR A 35 13.24 -11.30 8.92
CA THR A 35 12.20 -12.21 8.47
C THR A 35 10.88 -11.49 8.13
N SER A 36 10.84 -10.17 8.20
CA SER A 36 9.62 -9.42 7.85
C SER A 36 9.45 -9.39 6.33
N ASP A 37 8.23 -9.68 5.92
CA ASP A 37 7.70 -9.34 4.60
C ASP A 37 7.63 -7.83 4.41
N LEU A 38 7.67 -7.43 3.14
CA LEU A 38 7.58 -6.04 2.73
C LEU A 38 6.20 -5.75 2.14
N ASP A 39 5.42 -4.97 2.87
CA ASP A 39 4.05 -4.62 2.48
C ASP A 39 3.98 -3.31 1.71
N LEU A 40 3.35 -3.36 0.54
CA LEU A 40 3.09 -2.21 -0.30
C LEU A 40 1.58 -2.06 -0.55
N CYS A 41 1.14 -0.81 -0.71
CA CYS A 41 -0.17 -0.49 -1.26
C CYS A 41 0.02 0.32 -2.55
N ILE A 42 -0.48 -0.20 -3.67
CA ILE A 42 -0.39 0.40 -5.00
C ILE A 42 -1.79 0.86 -5.41
N LEU A 43 -1.96 2.18 -5.53
CA LEU A 43 -3.17 2.81 -6.04
C LEU A 43 -3.08 2.84 -7.57
N THR A 44 -4.02 2.19 -8.25
CA THR A 44 -4.03 2.13 -9.71
C THR A 44 -5.42 2.12 -10.31
N THR A 45 -5.59 2.83 -11.44
CA THR A 45 -6.82 2.85 -12.23
C THR A 45 -7.05 1.59 -13.08
N ARG A 46 -6.09 0.64 -13.08
CA ARG A 46 -6.16 -0.63 -13.83
C ARG A 46 -5.99 -1.84 -12.91
N LYS A 47 -6.56 -1.77 -11.71
CA LYS A 47 -6.42 -2.81 -10.66
C LYS A 47 -6.72 -4.20 -11.19
N GLU A 48 -7.87 -4.43 -11.81
CA GLU A 48 -8.31 -5.76 -12.25
C GLU A 48 -7.35 -6.37 -13.28
N GLU A 49 -6.84 -5.55 -14.20
CA GLU A 49 -5.90 -5.99 -15.21
C GLU A 49 -4.54 -6.34 -14.62
N MET A 50 -4.01 -5.47 -13.75
CA MET A 50 -2.71 -5.70 -13.11
C MET A 50 -2.74 -6.90 -12.17
N VAL A 51 -3.86 -7.17 -11.51
CA VAL A 51 -4.07 -8.38 -10.71
C VAL A 51 -4.13 -9.62 -11.61
N ARG A 52 -4.87 -9.56 -12.72
CA ARG A 52 -5.01 -10.68 -13.65
C ARG A 52 -3.68 -11.03 -14.32
N HIS A 53 -2.94 -10.00 -14.73
CA HIS A 53 -1.67 -10.11 -15.44
C HIS A 53 -0.55 -9.31 -14.74
N PRO A 54 -0.03 -9.80 -13.60
CA PRO A 54 0.91 -9.07 -12.75
C PRO A 54 2.35 -9.10 -13.29
N ALA A 55 2.53 -8.88 -14.60
CA ALA A 55 3.84 -8.93 -15.26
C ALA A 55 4.85 -7.92 -14.65
N PHE A 56 4.35 -6.86 -14.00
CA PHE A 56 5.18 -5.85 -13.34
C PHE A 56 6.05 -6.43 -12.22
N VAL A 57 5.65 -7.51 -11.56
CA VAL A 57 6.41 -8.08 -10.43
C VAL A 57 7.79 -8.59 -10.88
N GLY A 58 7.91 -9.05 -12.13
CA GLY A 58 9.18 -9.49 -12.69
C GLY A 58 10.23 -8.37 -12.82
N ARG A 59 9.81 -7.11 -12.80
CA ARG A 59 10.72 -5.93 -12.81
C ARG A 59 11.58 -5.86 -11.57
N PHE A 60 11.14 -6.47 -10.47
CA PHE A 60 11.83 -6.41 -9.19
C PHE A 60 12.68 -7.65 -8.87
N GLY A 61 12.75 -8.59 -9.81
CA GLY A 61 13.59 -9.78 -9.74
C GLY A 61 12.88 -11.04 -10.20
N GLU A 62 13.64 -12.13 -10.30
CA GLU A 62 13.08 -13.45 -10.54
C GLU A 62 12.37 -13.97 -9.28
N TYR A 63 11.16 -14.49 -9.45
CA TYR A 63 10.39 -15.07 -8.36
C TYR A 63 10.19 -16.58 -8.53
N ARG A 64 9.98 -17.27 -7.40
CA ARG A 64 9.72 -18.71 -7.34
C ARG A 64 8.22 -18.99 -7.29
N GLU A 65 7.49 -18.12 -6.59
CA GLU A 65 6.07 -18.30 -6.33
C GLU A 65 5.37 -16.94 -6.27
N LEU A 66 4.10 -16.93 -6.69
CA LEU A 66 3.18 -15.80 -6.59
C LEU A 66 1.82 -16.31 -6.12
N ARG A 67 1.24 -15.63 -5.13
CA ARG A 67 -0.11 -15.89 -4.61
C ARG A 67 -0.99 -14.65 -4.74
N ARG A 68 -2.30 -14.87 -4.83
CA ARG A 68 -3.30 -13.80 -4.87
C ARG A 68 -4.30 -14.01 -3.75
N GLU A 69 -4.55 -12.96 -3.00
CA GLU A 69 -5.41 -12.97 -1.82
C GLU A 69 -6.30 -11.73 -1.85
N GLU A 70 -7.59 -11.89 -1.53
CA GLU A 70 -8.58 -10.81 -1.58
C GLU A 70 -8.95 -10.36 -0.17
N TYR A 71 -8.83 -9.06 0.09
CA TYR A 71 -9.10 -8.42 1.38
C TYR A 71 -9.96 -7.17 1.18
N GLY A 72 -11.29 -7.37 1.07
CA GLY A 72 -12.22 -6.26 0.84
C GLY A 72 -11.89 -5.51 -0.46
N ALA A 73 -11.54 -4.23 -0.35
CA ALA A 73 -11.17 -3.39 -1.50
C ALA A 73 -9.75 -3.66 -2.03
N CYS A 74 -8.90 -4.38 -1.30
CA CYS A 74 -7.53 -4.71 -1.67
C CYS A 74 -7.42 -6.12 -2.25
N THR A 75 -6.62 -6.29 -3.29
CA THR A 75 -6.16 -7.60 -3.73
C THR A 75 -4.65 -7.68 -3.59
N SER A 76 -4.17 -8.51 -2.66
CA SER A 76 -2.75 -8.77 -2.46
C SER A 76 -2.22 -9.67 -3.57
N ILE A 77 -1.11 -9.26 -4.17
CA ILE A 77 -0.24 -10.11 -4.98
C ILE A 77 1.01 -10.35 -4.14
N ARG A 78 1.09 -11.51 -3.49
CA ARG A 78 2.23 -11.90 -2.65
C ARG A 78 3.26 -12.64 -3.48
N VAL A 79 4.51 -12.19 -3.45
CA VAL A 79 5.59 -12.69 -4.32
C VAL A 79 6.78 -13.13 -3.47
N PHE A 80 7.25 -14.36 -3.74
CA PHE A 80 8.43 -14.94 -3.11
C PHE A 80 9.59 -14.92 -4.11
N TYR A 81 10.51 -13.97 -3.96
CA TYR A 81 11.65 -13.78 -4.86
C TYR A 81 12.76 -14.81 -4.63
N LYS A 82 13.54 -15.08 -5.68
CA LYS A 82 14.64 -16.06 -5.61
C LYS A 82 15.76 -15.67 -4.64
N ASP A 83 15.90 -14.39 -4.35
CA ASP A 83 16.87 -13.83 -3.41
C ASP A 83 16.38 -13.81 -1.94
N GLY A 84 15.22 -14.42 -1.67
CA GLY A 84 14.68 -14.60 -0.32
C GLY A 84 13.71 -13.52 0.12
N ARG A 85 13.48 -12.47 -0.67
CA ARG A 85 12.48 -11.44 -0.34
C ARG A 85 11.05 -11.98 -0.48
N GLU A 86 10.23 -11.73 0.53
CA GLU A 86 8.77 -11.81 0.46
C GLU A 86 8.21 -10.39 0.34
N VAL A 87 7.44 -10.13 -0.72
CA VAL A 87 6.83 -8.83 -0.96
C VAL A 87 5.34 -9.00 -1.21
N GLU A 88 4.54 -8.25 -0.47
CA GLU A 88 3.11 -8.13 -0.67
C GLU A 88 2.80 -6.84 -1.45
N PHE A 89 2.28 -6.99 -2.67
CA PHE A 89 1.77 -5.88 -3.47
C PHE A 89 0.26 -5.80 -3.31
N GLY A 90 -0.22 -5.04 -2.34
CA GLY A 90 -1.64 -4.73 -2.16
C GLY A 90 -2.14 -3.81 -3.27
N MET A 91 -3.00 -4.31 -4.14
CA MET A 91 -3.57 -3.56 -5.27
C MET A 91 -4.93 -2.97 -4.90
N VAL A 92 -5.07 -1.65 -5.03
CA VAL A 92 -6.32 -0.92 -4.74
C VAL A 92 -6.66 0.08 -5.83
N ASP A 93 -7.94 0.37 -6.01
CA ASP A 93 -8.42 1.48 -6.84
C ASP A 93 -8.14 2.82 -6.15
N PRO A 94 -8.04 3.95 -6.90
CA PRO A 94 -7.87 5.27 -6.30
C PRO A 94 -9.02 5.68 -5.38
N SER A 95 -10.19 5.03 -5.52
CA SER A 95 -11.31 5.21 -4.59
C SER A 95 -10.99 4.78 -3.15
N TRP A 96 -9.95 3.97 -2.94
CA TRP A 96 -9.48 3.55 -1.61
C TRP A 96 -9.10 4.74 -0.73
N ILE A 97 -8.49 5.79 -1.31
CA ILE A 97 -8.11 7.01 -0.57
C ILE A 97 -9.18 8.12 -0.67
N ARG A 98 -10.38 7.78 -1.16
CA ARG A 98 -11.49 8.75 -1.27
C ARG A 98 -12.01 9.09 0.11
N ARG A 99 -12.27 10.38 0.32
CA ARG A 99 -12.82 10.90 1.58
C ARG A 99 -14.36 10.89 1.59
N PRO A 100 -14.99 10.64 2.74
CA PRO A 100 -14.37 10.24 4.00
C PRO A 100 -13.74 8.85 3.90
N LEU A 101 -12.60 8.63 4.56
CA LEU A 101 -11.90 7.34 4.48
C LEU A 101 -12.71 6.23 5.14
N ASP A 102 -12.74 5.05 4.52
CA ASP A 102 -13.33 3.88 5.15
C ASP A 102 -12.44 3.35 6.29
N GLU A 103 -13.02 2.51 7.15
CA GLU A 103 -12.33 2.03 8.35
C GLU A 103 -11.14 1.11 8.02
N GLY A 104 -11.22 0.32 6.94
CA GLY A 104 -10.12 -0.55 6.53
C GLY A 104 -8.90 0.26 6.07
N THR A 105 -9.14 1.33 5.31
CA THR A 105 -8.12 2.28 4.86
C THR A 105 -7.48 2.99 6.05
N LYS A 106 -8.28 3.46 7.01
CA LYS A 106 -7.79 4.07 8.25
C LYS A 106 -6.91 3.11 9.03
N GLN A 107 -7.31 1.85 9.19
CA GLN A 107 -6.52 0.84 9.90
C GLN A 107 -5.15 0.63 9.27
N VAL A 108 -5.07 0.53 7.94
CA VAL A 108 -3.79 0.41 7.23
C VAL A 108 -2.91 1.64 7.48
N LEU A 109 -3.44 2.84 7.33
CA LEU A 109 -2.68 4.08 7.50
C LEU A 109 -2.24 4.30 8.96
N ARG A 110 -3.09 3.98 9.95
CA ARG A 110 -2.74 3.99 11.38
C ARG A 110 -1.67 2.97 11.72
N GLY A 111 -1.60 1.87 10.97
CA GLY A 111 -0.51 0.91 11.00
C GLY A 111 0.84 1.49 10.58
N GLY A 112 0.91 2.74 10.13
CA GLY A 112 2.12 3.39 9.67
C GLY A 112 2.34 3.16 8.17
N TYR A 113 2.63 4.26 7.48
CA TYR A 113 2.88 4.28 6.06
C TYR A 113 3.99 5.27 5.72
N ARG A 114 4.63 5.05 4.57
CA ARG A 114 5.57 5.98 3.95
C ARG A 114 5.24 6.09 2.47
N VAL A 115 5.00 7.31 2.01
CA VAL A 115 4.72 7.59 0.61
C VAL A 115 6.00 7.37 -0.22
N LEU A 116 5.96 6.44 -1.17
CA LEU A 116 7.05 6.24 -2.13
C LEU A 116 6.79 7.02 -3.42
N ALA A 117 5.52 7.12 -3.84
CA ALA A 117 5.07 7.92 -4.97
C ALA A 117 3.65 8.43 -4.73
N ASP A 118 3.37 9.66 -5.15
CA ASP A 118 2.03 10.26 -5.12
C ASP A 118 1.88 11.25 -6.28
N LYS A 119 1.29 10.79 -7.38
CA LYS A 119 1.13 11.59 -8.60
C LYS A 119 -0.05 12.55 -8.54
N LYS A 120 -0.96 12.34 -7.59
CA LYS A 120 -2.24 13.05 -7.49
C LYS A 120 -2.38 13.85 -6.20
N ASN A 121 -1.34 13.84 -5.37
CA ASN A 121 -1.28 14.53 -4.09
C ASN A 121 -2.36 14.05 -3.09
N TYR A 122 -2.64 12.74 -3.09
CA TYR A 122 -3.61 12.12 -2.20
C TYR A 122 -3.19 12.13 -0.73
N PHE A 123 -1.88 12.10 -0.47
CA PHE A 123 -1.31 11.89 0.86
C PHE A 123 -0.70 13.16 1.45
N ALA A 124 -1.18 14.34 1.05
CA ALA A 124 -0.74 15.60 1.64
C ALA A 124 -1.04 15.60 3.15
N GLU A 125 0.02 15.60 3.98
CA GLU A 125 0.03 15.43 5.44
C GLU A 125 -1.13 16.14 6.15
N GLU A 126 -1.28 17.46 5.97
CA GLU A 126 -2.29 18.24 6.68
C GLU A 126 -3.72 17.76 6.43
N SER A 127 -3.99 17.28 5.23
CA SER A 127 -5.31 16.80 4.85
C SER A 127 -5.57 15.41 5.41
N LEU A 128 -4.57 14.53 5.46
CA LEU A 128 -4.74 13.15 5.92
C LEU A 128 -4.76 13.06 7.45
N SER A 129 -3.95 13.86 8.13
CA SER A 129 -3.88 13.88 9.60
C SER A 129 -5.22 14.30 10.21
N ARG A 130 -5.88 15.34 9.68
CA ARG A 130 -7.23 15.75 10.13
C ARG A 130 -8.25 14.61 10.01
N GLU A 131 -8.23 13.89 8.89
CA GLU A 131 -9.16 12.77 8.63
C GLU A 131 -8.90 11.55 9.56
N LEU A 132 -7.64 11.31 9.95
CA LEU A 132 -7.28 10.26 10.89
C LEU A 132 -7.59 10.64 12.35
N GLU A 133 -7.50 11.93 12.69
CA GLU A 133 -7.77 12.53 14.02
C GLU A 133 -9.26 12.71 14.32
N GLU A 134 -10.07 13.14 13.36
CA GLU A 134 -11.51 13.46 13.53
C GLU A 134 -12.37 12.28 14.02
N LEU A 135 -11.86 11.03 13.99
CA LEU A 135 -12.53 9.86 14.59
C LEU A 135 -12.07 9.49 16.00
N ALA A 136 -10.85 9.84 16.41
CA ALA A 136 -10.40 9.54 17.78
C ALA A 136 -11.29 10.28 18.81
N ALA A 137 -11.71 11.49 18.45
CA ALA A 137 -12.65 12.31 19.24
C ALA A 137 -14.11 11.81 19.20
N GLY A 138 -14.50 11.04 18.17
CA GLY A 138 -15.86 10.51 18.02
C GLY A 138 -16.13 9.21 18.79
N THR A 139 -15.08 8.52 19.24
CA THR A 139 -15.18 7.30 20.06
C THR A 139 -15.33 7.56 21.56
N GLU A 140 -15.13 8.78 22.05
CA GLU A 140 -15.26 9.12 23.48
C GLU A 140 -16.66 9.61 23.89
N SER A 141 -17.58 9.85 22.96
CA SER A 141 -18.94 10.35 23.26
C SER A 141 -20.00 9.24 23.42
N GLY A 142 -19.58 7.99 23.68
CA GLY A 142 -20.43 6.80 23.60
C GLY A 142 -20.61 5.99 24.89
N THR A 143 -20.47 6.59 26.08
CA THR A 143 -20.87 5.93 27.35
C THR A 143 -21.25 6.97 28.40
N ALA A 144 -22.48 7.47 28.30
CA ALA A 144 -23.18 8.07 29.43
C ALA A 144 -24.69 8.02 29.18
N GLN A 145 -25.32 6.87 29.45
CA GLN A 145 -26.70 6.78 29.98
C GLN A 145 -26.80 5.55 30.86
#